data_AF-A0A950W817-F1
#
_entry.id   AF-A0A950W817-F1
#
_cell.length_a   1.000
_cell.length_b   1.000
_cell.length_c   1.000
_cell.angle_alpha   90.00
_cell.angle_beta   90.00
_cell.angle_gamma   90.00
#
_symmetry.space_group_name_H-M   'P 1'
#
loop_
_entity.id
_entity.type
_entity.pdbx_description
1 polymer ?
#
loop_
_entity_poly.entity_id
_entity_poly.type
_entity_poly.pdbx_seq_one_letter_code
_entity_poly.pdbx_strand_id
1 'polypeptide(L)'
;MRHKRSKSTWFWGIGFNRVIDFCVWVLETDGLHVPPFDQHPRGDDALHTRGMDERSWQEWLDAVVDVQNQDWQIKPGEEPSELYYRAMNPAGEWRGEPAVGELLANLWTHRYPHWSNKRKEQELQVQQISQLEEFTRLWRELRPYHRFIPPLHIYLVGYPGEAEYVIPPKSSLFSAGSKVIDVDMLREHLFFVAEELIEEVEERMFGDDSITVEEGD
;
A
#
# COMPACT_ATOMS: atom_id res chain seq x y z
N MET A 1 -32.80 -14.20 -24.19
CA MET A 1 -31.62 -14.24 -23.31
C MET A 1 -31.55 -12.93 -22.52
N ARG A 2 -31.76 -12.99 -21.19
CA ARG A 2 -31.57 -11.83 -20.31
C ARG A 2 -30.07 -11.75 -19.99
N HIS A 3 -29.37 -10.74 -20.49
CA HIS A 3 -28.06 -10.40 -19.97
C HIS A 3 -28.20 -10.04 -18.49
N LYS A 4 -27.71 -10.91 -17.60
CA LYS A 4 -27.43 -10.52 -16.21
C LYS A 4 -26.45 -9.34 -16.31
N ARG A 5 -26.91 -8.13 -15.95
CA ARG A 5 -25.99 -7.02 -15.67
C ARG A 5 -25.05 -7.52 -14.58
N SER A 6 -23.83 -7.88 -14.96
CA SER A 6 -22.74 -8.02 -14.02
C SER A 6 -22.62 -6.67 -13.33
N LYS A 7 -23.00 -6.60 -12.05
CA LYS A 7 -22.72 -5.42 -11.25
C LYS A 7 -21.19 -5.37 -11.17
N SER A 8 -20.60 -4.32 -11.75
CA SER A 8 -19.16 -4.07 -11.61
C SER A 8 -18.81 -4.17 -10.14
N THR A 9 -18.07 -5.20 -9.75
CA THR A 9 -17.55 -5.40 -8.39
C THR A 9 -16.28 -4.58 -8.15
N TRP A 10 -15.75 -3.98 -9.22
CA TRP A 10 -14.59 -3.10 -9.14
C TRP A 10 -14.93 -1.85 -8.33
N PHE A 11 -14.06 -1.52 -7.39
CA PHE A 11 -14.01 -0.26 -6.68
C PHE A 11 -12.56 0.14 -6.40
N TRP A 12 -12.34 1.42 -6.17
CA TRP A 12 -11.09 1.87 -5.56
C TRP A 12 -11.41 2.66 -4.30
N GLY A 13 -10.53 2.54 -3.32
CA GLY A 13 -10.57 3.31 -2.08
C GLY A 13 -9.25 4.02 -1.91
N ILE A 14 -9.31 5.28 -1.49
CA ILE A 14 -8.14 6.07 -1.11
C ILE A 14 -8.33 6.58 0.30
N GLY A 15 -7.29 6.47 1.12
CA GLY A 15 -7.37 6.92 2.50
C GLY A 15 -6.09 6.70 3.26
N PHE A 16 -6.04 7.28 4.45
CA PHE A 16 -4.90 7.11 5.34
C PHE A 16 -5.06 5.82 6.16
N ASN A 17 -4.03 4.97 6.11
CA ASN A 17 -3.94 3.80 6.97
C ASN A 17 -2.73 3.93 7.87
N ARG A 18 -2.97 4.11 9.17
CA ARG A 18 -1.91 4.30 10.18
C ARG A 18 -0.91 3.12 10.25
N VAL A 19 -1.35 1.92 9.90
CA VAL A 19 -0.53 0.70 9.97
C VAL A 19 0.45 0.68 8.80
N ILE A 20 -0.02 1.05 7.60
CA ILE A 20 0.83 1.17 6.41
C ILE A 20 1.76 2.38 6.52
N ASP A 21 1.25 3.53 6.96
CA ASP A 21 2.06 4.74 7.15
C ASP A 21 3.17 4.52 8.19
N PHE A 22 2.95 3.66 9.20
CA PHE A 22 4.00 3.28 10.13
C PHE A 22 5.17 2.57 9.45
N CYS A 23 4.92 1.67 8.50
CA CYS A 23 5.97 0.99 7.75
C CYS A 23 6.86 1.98 6.98
N VAL A 24 6.28 3.05 6.44
CA VAL A 24 7.03 4.13 5.76
C VAL A 24 7.75 5.02 6.78
N TRP A 25 7.10 5.39 7.88
CA TRP A 25 7.71 6.21 8.93
C TRP A 25 8.93 5.54 9.59
N VAL A 26 8.96 4.20 9.62
CA VAL A 26 10.10 3.42 10.08
C VAL A 26 11.36 3.71 9.25
N LEU A 27 11.23 3.83 7.93
CA LEU A 27 12.36 4.20 7.06
C LEU A 27 12.94 5.55 7.47
N GLU A 28 12.10 6.57 7.67
CA GLU A 28 12.53 7.90 8.09
C GLU A 28 13.20 7.91 9.47
N THR A 29 12.71 7.08 10.39
CA THR A 29 13.24 7.02 11.76
C THR A 29 14.59 6.31 11.80
N ASP A 30 14.73 5.23 11.03
CA ASP A 30 15.95 4.46 10.94
C ASP A 30 17.00 5.15 10.06
N GLY A 31 16.58 5.80 8.98
CA GLY A 31 17.46 6.29 7.91
C GLY A 31 17.70 5.27 6.80
N LEU A 32 16.93 4.19 6.75
CA LEU A 32 17.03 3.17 5.72
C LEU A 32 16.43 3.70 4.41
N HIS A 33 17.28 3.89 3.40
CA HIS A 33 16.86 4.34 2.07
C HIS A 33 16.39 3.16 1.22
N VAL A 34 15.11 3.11 0.91
CA VAL A 34 14.48 2.11 0.03
C VAL A 34 13.72 2.84 -1.07
N PRO A 35 14.03 2.67 -2.37
CA PRO A 35 13.25 3.29 -3.43
C PRO A 35 11.76 2.91 -3.37
N PRO A 36 10.82 3.84 -3.64
CA PRO A 36 10.99 5.28 -3.94
C PRO A 36 11.11 6.17 -2.68
N PHE A 37 11.18 5.58 -1.49
CA PHE A 37 11.28 6.25 -0.20
C PHE A 37 12.75 6.51 0.21
N ASP A 38 13.57 7.09 -0.68
CA ASP A 38 14.99 7.38 -0.45
C ASP A 38 15.29 8.87 -0.19
N GLN A 39 14.29 9.74 -0.31
CA GLN A 39 14.38 11.19 -0.13
C GLN A 39 14.12 11.64 1.33
N HIS A 40 14.92 11.11 2.27
CA HIS A 40 14.81 11.49 3.68
C HIS A 40 16.19 11.58 4.36
N PRO A 41 16.35 12.41 5.42
CA PRO A 41 17.61 12.52 6.13
C PRO A 41 17.97 11.20 6.82
N ARG A 42 19.24 11.05 7.23
CA ARG A 42 19.66 9.92 8.05
C ARG A 42 18.91 9.90 9.38
N GLY A 43 18.50 8.70 9.78
CA GLY A 43 17.89 8.40 11.06
C GLY A 43 18.93 7.93 12.09
N ASP A 44 18.53 7.01 12.96
CA ASP A 44 19.38 6.47 14.03
C ASP A 44 20.06 5.12 13.72
N ASP A 45 19.84 4.57 12.53
CA ASP A 45 20.32 3.28 12.01
C ASP A 45 20.02 2.08 12.94
N ALA A 46 19.07 2.21 13.88
CA ALA A 46 18.85 1.22 14.93
C ALA A 46 18.27 -0.12 14.41
N LEU A 47 17.36 -0.09 13.45
CA LEU A 47 16.83 -1.28 12.78
C LEU A 47 17.85 -1.82 11.77
N HIS A 48 18.49 -0.95 10.98
CA HIS A 48 19.49 -1.36 10.01
C HIS A 48 20.66 -2.12 10.65
N THR A 49 21.20 -1.59 11.76
CA THR A 49 22.28 -2.26 12.52
C THR A 49 21.87 -3.58 13.16
N ARG A 50 20.56 -3.86 13.26
CA ARG A 50 19.99 -5.12 13.78
C ARG A 50 19.58 -6.09 12.68
N GLY A 51 19.86 -5.78 11.42
CA GLY A 51 19.63 -6.67 10.29
C GLY A 51 18.36 -6.39 9.50
N MET A 52 17.71 -5.23 9.68
CA MET A 52 16.73 -4.76 8.70
C MET A 52 17.47 -4.19 7.48
N ASP A 53 17.16 -4.72 6.31
CA ASP A 53 17.63 -4.21 5.02
C ASP A 53 16.43 -3.89 4.12
N GLU A 54 16.70 -3.35 2.93
CA GLU A 54 15.68 -2.99 1.95
C GLU A 54 14.71 -4.15 1.68
N ARG A 55 15.27 -5.32 1.39
CA ARG A 55 14.49 -6.50 1.02
C ARG A 55 13.58 -6.96 2.15
N SER A 56 14.13 -7.11 3.36
CA SER A 56 13.35 -7.55 4.52
C SER A 56 12.29 -6.52 4.94
N TRP A 57 12.53 -5.23 4.72
CA TRP A 57 11.50 -4.19 4.87
C TRP A 57 10.38 -4.33 3.83
N GLN A 58 10.71 -4.57 2.54
CA GLN A 58 9.71 -4.79 1.48
C GLN A 58 8.85 -6.03 1.78
N GLU A 59 9.48 -7.16 2.11
CA GLU A 59 8.77 -8.40 2.48
C GLU A 59 7.85 -8.20 3.71
N TRP A 60 8.27 -7.36 4.67
CA TRP A 60 7.45 -6.99 5.81
C TRP A 60 6.27 -6.09 5.43
N LEU A 61 6.50 -5.06 4.61
CA LEU A 61 5.45 -4.17 4.12
C LEU A 61 4.38 -4.96 3.36
N ASP A 62 4.78 -5.88 2.47
CA ASP A 62 3.87 -6.73 1.72
C ASP A 62 3.00 -7.59 2.65
N ALA A 63 3.61 -8.22 3.67
CA ALA A 63 2.87 -9.00 4.65
C ALA A 63 1.85 -8.16 5.44
N VAL A 64 2.22 -6.93 5.83
CA VAL A 64 1.31 -6.00 6.51
C VAL A 64 0.16 -5.59 5.59
N VAL A 65 0.45 -5.24 4.33
CA VAL A 65 -0.56 -4.85 3.33
C VAL A 65 -1.52 -5.99 3.02
N ASP A 66 -1.02 -7.21 2.90
CA ASP A 66 -1.85 -8.41 2.71
C ASP A 66 -2.86 -8.62 3.85
N VAL A 67 -2.42 -8.41 5.09
CA VAL A 67 -3.30 -8.51 6.26
C VAL A 67 -4.32 -7.37 6.27
N GLN A 68 -3.92 -6.12 5.96
CA GLN A 68 -4.87 -5.00 5.82
C GLN A 68 -5.93 -5.30 4.77
N ASN A 69 -5.50 -5.82 3.63
CA ASN A 69 -6.36 -6.14 2.49
C ASN A 69 -7.37 -7.26 2.76
N GLN A 70 -7.11 -8.12 3.75
CA GLN A 70 -8.05 -9.16 4.19
C GLN A 70 -9.06 -8.61 5.21
N ASP A 71 -8.64 -7.70 6.11
CA ASP A 71 -9.50 -7.11 7.15
C ASP A 71 -10.74 -6.41 6.57
N TRP A 72 -10.61 -5.80 5.38
CA TRP A 72 -11.72 -5.15 4.67
C TRP A 72 -12.84 -6.10 4.25
N GLN A 73 -12.62 -7.42 4.31
CA GLN A 73 -13.64 -8.42 4.03
C GLN A 73 -14.54 -8.72 5.24
N ILE A 74 -14.14 -8.28 6.45
CA ILE A 74 -14.91 -8.47 7.67
C ILE A 74 -16.10 -7.52 7.67
N LYS A 75 -17.29 -8.05 7.99
CA LYS A 75 -18.52 -7.25 8.02
C LYS A 75 -18.60 -6.43 9.30
N PRO A 76 -19.10 -5.18 9.23
CA PRO A 76 -19.38 -4.39 10.42
C PRO A 76 -20.31 -5.15 11.40
N GLY A 77 -19.92 -5.24 12.67
CA GLY A 77 -20.71 -5.84 13.74
C GLY A 77 -20.35 -7.28 14.12
N GLU A 78 -19.37 -7.89 13.44
CA GLU A 78 -18.76 -9.15 13.91
C GLU A 78 -17.76 -8.86 15.05
N GLU A 79 -17.57 -9.81 15.96
CA GLU A 79 -16.54 -9.69 16.99
C GLU A 79 -15.16 -9.54 16.34
N PRO A 80 -14.22 -8.78 16.97
CA PRO A 80 -12.87 -8.67 16.46
C PRO A 80 -12.24 -10.04 16.24
N SER A 81 -11.99 -10.39 14.98
CA SER A 81 -11.35 -11.64 14.63
C SER A 81 -9.85 -11.60 14.92
N GLU A 82 -9.19 -12.75 14.92
CA GLU A 82 -7.72 -12.82 14.96
C GLU A 82 -7.08 -11.95 13.87
N LEU A 83 -7.72 -11.89 12.70
CA LEU A 83 -7.27 -11.07 11.58
C LEU A 83 -7.28 -9.57 11.91
N TYR A 84 -8.30 -9.07 12.62
CA TYR A 84 -8.35 -7.68 13.06
C TYR A 84 -7.19 -7.34 13.99
N TYR A 85 -6.86 -8.23 14.95
CA TYR A 85 -5.74 -8.01 15.87
C TYR A 85 -4.39 -8.00 15.15
N ARG A 86 -4.21 -8.89 14.16
CA ARG A 86 -3.03 -8.89 13.29
C ARG A 86 -2.95 -7.61 12.46
N ALA A 87 -4.06 -7.17 11.87
CA ALA A 87 -4.15 -5.93 11.12
C ALA A 87 -3.78 -4.70 11.97
N MET A 88 -4.04 -4.73 13.28
CA MET A 88 -3.71 -3.62 14.16
C MET A 88 -2.29 -3.67 14.75
N ASN A 89 -1.49 -4.69 14.41
CA ASN A 89 -0.15 -4.91 14.94
C ASN A 89 0.87 -5.17 13.81
N PRO A 90 1.35 -4.11 13.11
CA PRO A 90 2.28 -4.29 11.99
C PRO A 90 3.58 -4.99 12.41
N ALA A 91 4.07 -4.75 13.63
CA ALA A 91 5.28 -5.40 14.13
C ALA A 91 5.13 -6.93 14.26
N GLY A 92 3.90 -7.43 14.45
CA GLY A 92 3.62 -8.86 14.54
C GLY A 92 3.78 -9.61 13.21
N GLU A 93 3.82 -8.90 12.09
CA GLU A 93 4.03 -9.48 10.76
C GLU A 93 5.52 -9.57 10.38
N TRP A 94 6.43 -9.08 11.22
CA TRP A 94 7.87 -9.20 11.02
C TRP A 94 8.34 -10.65 11.20
N ARG A 95 9.04 -11.20 10.20
CA ARG A 95 9.55 -12.59 10.20
C ARG A 95 11.08 -12.71 10.25
N GLY A 96 11.80 -11.59 10.27
CA GLY A 96 13.25 -11.56 10.32
C GLY A 96 13.79 -11.66 11.76
N GLU A 97 14.91 -10.98 12.00
CA GLU A 97 15.60 -11.01 13.30
C GLU A 97 14.68 -10.57 14.46
N PRO A 98 14.58 -11.34 15.57
CA PRO A 98 13.69 -11.02 16.69
C PRO A 98 13.94 -9.64 17.30
N ALA A 99 15.20 -9.21 17.37
CA ALA A 99 15.57 -7.90 17.90
C ALA A 99 15.00 -6.74 17.06
N VAL A 100 14.81 -6.94 15.76
CA VAL A 100 14.14 -5.97 14.87
C VAL A 100 12.64 -5.94 15.20
N GLY A 101 12.00 -7.10 15.34
CA GLY A 101 10.58 -7.20 15.70
C GLY A 101 10.24 -6.54 17.04
N GLU A 102 11.09 -6.74 18.06
CA GLU A 102 10.96 -6.07 19.37
C GLU A 102 11.08 -4.54 19.25
N LEU A 103 12.04 -4.06 18.45
CA LEU A 103 12.22 -2.63 18.23
C LEU A 103 11.03 -2.03 17.46
N LEU A 104 10.53 -2.70 16.42
CA LEU A 104 9.32 -2.30 15.69
C LEU A 104 8.11 -2.21 16.62
N ALA A 105 7.92 -3.19 17.50
CA ALA A 105 6.83 -3.19 18.47
C ALA A 105 6.93 -2.00 19.45
N ASN A 106 8.14 -1.68 19.91
CA ASN A 106 8.39 -0.51 20.75
C ASN A 106 8.11 0.80 20.00
N LEU A 107 8.57 0.93 18.76
CA LEU A 107 8.32 2.10 17.91
C LEU A 107 6.82 2.32 17.67
N TRP A 108 6.09 1.25 17.32
CA TRP A 108 4.65 1.26 17.10
C TRP A 108 3.86 1.68 18.35
N THR A 109 4.23 1.13 19.51
CA THR A 109 3.48 1.35 20.75
C THR A 109 3.77 2.71 21.37
N HIS A 110 5.02 3.16 21.33
CA HIS A 110 5.48 4.27 22.17
C HIS A 110 5.87 5.53 21.41
N ARG A 111 6.25 5.44 20.12
CA ARG A 111 6.74 6.61 19.37
C ARG A 111 5.78 7.06 18.28
N TYR A 112 5.29 6.13 17.47
CA TYR A 112 4.50 6.44 16.29
C TYR A 112 3.14 7.14 16.56
N PRO A 113 2.39 6.87 17.64
CA PRO A 113 1.10 7.52 17.88
C PRO A 113 1.16 9.06 17.93
N HIS A 114 2.32 9.62 18.30
CA HIS A 114 2.54 11.07 18.29
C HIS A 114 2.67 11.65 16.87
N TRP A 115 3.11 10.84 15.90
CA TRP A 115 3.34 11.24 14.51
C TRP A 115 2.15 10.96 13.60
N SER A 116 1.40 9.89 13.87
CA SER A 116 0.28 9.47 13.01
C SER A 116 -0.77 10.57 12.82
N ASN A 117 -1.05 11.36 13.86
CA ASN A 117 -2.01 12.46 13.78
C ASN A 117 -1.55 13.57 12.83
N LYS A 118 -0.26 13.89 12.82
CA LYS A 118 0.32 14.88 11.91
C LYS A 118 0.32 14.37 10.47
N ARG A 119 0.66 13.10 10.28
CA ARG A 119 0.76 12.47 8.96
C ARG A 119 -0.61 12.23 8.30
N LYS A 120 -1.67 12.13 9.10
CA LYS A 120 -3.06 12.06 8.62
C LYS A 120 -3.56 13.33 7.91
N GLU A 121 -2.87 14.47 8.03
CA GLU A 121 -3.34 15.74 7.45
C GLU A 121 -3.57 15.69 5.93
N GLN A 122 -2.77 14.91 5.19
CA GLN A 122 -2.96 14.70 3.75
C GLN A 122 -4.32 14.04 3.42
N GLU A 123 -4.88 13.23 4.32
CA GLU A 123 -6.19 12.60 4.13
C GLU A 123 -7.31 13.64 4.02
N LEU A 124 -7.21 14.74 4.77
CA LEU A 124 -8.21 15.81 4.74
C LEU A 124 -8.27 16.48 3.37
N GLN A 125 -7.13 16.59 2.67
CA GLN A 125 -7.07 17.13 1.32
C GLN A 125 -7.79 16.20 0.33
N VAL A 126 -7.50 14.89 0.40
CA VAL A 126 -8.16 13.90 -0.47
C VAL A 126 -9.66 13.79 -0.19
N GLN A 127 -10.08 13.87 1.07
CA GLN A 127 -11.50 13.89 1.42
C GLN A 127 -12.23 15.06 0.78
N GLN A 128 -11.62 16.25 0.73
CA GLN A 128 -12.20 17.41 0.05
C GLN A 128 -12.33 17.17 -1.46
N ILE A 129 -11.30 16.62 -2.10
CA ILE A 129 -11.28 16.32 -3.54
C ILE A 129 -12.29 15.24 -3.91
N SER A 130 -12.49 14.24 -3.04
CA SER A 130 -13.43 13.13 -3.29
C SER A 130 -14.89 13.59 -3.47
N GLN A 131 -15.22 14.79 -3.01
CA GLN A 131 -16.56 15.39 -3.15
C GLN A 131 -16.75 16.12 -4.49
N LEU A 132 -15.69 16.28 -5.28
CA LEU A 132 -15.73 16.99 -6.56
C LEU A 132 -16.28 16.10 -7.68
N GLU A 133 -16.93 16.71 -8.69
CA GLU A 133 -17.48 15.97 -9.82
C GLU A 133 -16.38 15.28 -10.64
N GLU A 134 -15.19 15.88 -10.68
CA GLU A 134 -14.01 15.39 -11.35
C GLU A 134 -13.56 14.02 -10.79
N PHE A 135 -13.76 13.76 -9.51
CA PHE A 135 -13.49 12.45 -8.91
C PHE A 135 -14.44 11.36 -9.47
N THR A 136 -15.70 11.72 -9.69
CA THR A 136 -16.67 10.82 -10.36
C THR A 136 -16.31 10.63 -11.84
N ARG A 137 -15.75 11.64 -12.49
CA ARG A 137 -15.26 11.52 -13.87
C ARG A 137 -14.07 10.56 -13.94
N LEU A 138 -13.13 10.65 -13.01
CA LEU A 138 -11.94 9.79 -12.93
C LEU A 138 -12.33 8.31 -12.85
N TRP A 139 -13.33 7.97 -12.05
CA TRP A 139 -13.92 6.63 -12.03
C TRP A 139 -14.36 6.13 -13.41
N ARG A 140 -14.96 6.99 -14.24
CA ARG A 140 -15.43 6.60 -15.58
C ARG A 140 -14.26 6.41 -16.53
N GLU A 141 -13.18 7.16 -16.34
CA GLU A 141 -11.98 7.09 -17.17
C GLU A 141 -11.21 5.78 -16.92
N LEU A 142 -11.23 5.26 -15.70
CA LEU A 142 -10.62 3.96 -15.34
C LEU A 142 -11.45 2.74 -15.80
N ARG A 143 -12.64 2.96 -16.37
CA ARG A 143 -13.54 1.88 -16.81
C ARG A 143 -12.91 0.80 -17.69
N PRO A 144 -11.96 1.09 -18.62
CA PRO A 144 -11.28 0.07 -19.40
C PRO A 144 -10.56 -0.98 -18.55
N TYR A 145 -10.12 -0.60 -17.35
CA TYR A 145 -9.31 -1.42 -16.45
C TYR A 145 -10.13 -2.29 -15.48
N HIS A 146 -11.42 -1.96 -15.27
CA HIS A 146 -12.28 -2.61 -14.27
C HIS A 146 -12.43 -4.13 -14.43
N ARG A 147 -12.12 -4.67 -15.61
CA ARG A 147 -12.20 -6.13 -15.89
C ARG A 147 -10.91 -6.88 -15.62
N PHE A 148 -9.79 -6.18 -15.47
CA PHE A 148 -8.46 -6.75 -15.36
C PHE A 148 -7.90 -6.60 -13.95
N ILE A 149 -8.17 -5.46 -13.33
CA ILE A 149 -7.60 -5.12 -12.03
C ILE A 149 -8.61 -5.49 -10.94
N PRO A 150 -8.17 -6.10 -9.83
CA PRO A 150 -9.00 -6.22 -8.63
C PRO A 150 -9.37 -4.85 -8.04
N PRO A 151 -10.26 -4.80 -7.03
CA PRO A 151 -10.51 -3.55 -6.31
C PRO A 151 -9.22 -2.94 -5.77
N LEU A 152 -8.97 -1.67 -6.07
CA LEU A 152 -7.70 -0.99 -5.80
C LEU A 152 -7.73 -0.25 -4.46
N HIS A 153 -6.70 -0.45 -3.64
CA HIS A 153 -6.50 0.26 -2.38
C HIS A 153 -5.32 1.21 -2.48
N ILE A 154 -5.56 2.50 -2.33
CA ILE A 154 -4.54 3.55 -2.35
C ILE A 154 -4.33 4.04 -0.93
N TYR A 155 -3.17 3.75 -0.37
CA TYR A 155 -2.78 4.18 0.95
C TYR A 155 -2.04 5.50 0.86
N LEU A 156 -2.63 6.54 1.44
CA LEU A 156 -1.94 7.81 1.66
C LEU A 156 -0.93 7.63 2.78
N VAL A 157 0.33 7.91 2.50
CA VAL A 157 1.42 7.86 3.47
C VAL A 157 2.04 9.23 3.61
N GLY A 158 2.27 9.66 4.84
CA GLY A 158 3.10 10.82 5.10
C GLY A 158 4.51 10.48 4.65
N TYR A 159 5.12 11.29 3.81
CA TYR A 159 6.51 11.13 3.44
C TYR A 159 7.03 12.52 3.06
N PRO A 160 8.29 12.90 3.38
CA PRO A 160 8.81 14.21 3.02
C PRO A 160 8.93 14.42 1.50
N GLY A 161 9.26 13.37 0.76
CA GLY A 161 9.34 13.38 -0.70
C GLY A 161 8.05 12.94 -1.39
N GLU A 162 8.05 13.04 -2.72
CA GLU A 162 7.04 12.37 -3.54
C GLU A 162 7.41 10.90 -3.69
N ALA A 163 6.42 10.03 -3.56
CA ALA A 163 6.62 8.59 -3.65
C ALA A 163 5.37 7.89 -4.18
N GLU A 164 5.58 7.00 -5.16
CA GLU A 164 4.56 6.13 -5.73
C GLU A 164 5.11 4.69 -5.71
N TYR A 165 4.44 3.81 -4.96
CA TYR A 165 4.90 2.44 -4.79
C TYR A 165 3.73 1.48 -4.99
N VAL A 166 3.80 0.65 -6.02
CA VAL A 166 2.76 -0.35 -6.34
C VAL A 166 3.04 -1.62 -5.56
N ILE A 167 2.00 -2.15 -4.91
CA ILE A 167 2.04 -3.43 -4.19
C ILE A 167 1.00 -4.34 -4.85
N PRO A 168 1.43 -5.17 -5.82
CA PRO A 168 0.53 -6.08 -6.51
C PRO A 168 -0.18 -7.03 -5.55
N PRO A 169 -1.40 -7.48 -5.89
CA PRO A 169 -2.11 -7.22 -7.14
C PRO A 169 -3.08 -6.01 -7.06
N LYS A 170 -3.16 -5.31 -5.92
CA LYS A 170 -4.33 -4.47 -5.64
C LYS A 170 -4.09 -3.27 -4.73
N SER A 171 -2.85 -2.94 -4.44
CA SER A 171 -2.53 -1.85 -3.52
C SER A 171 -1.48 -0.92 -4.11
N SER A 172 -1.50 0.33 -3.66
CA SER A 172 -0.43 1.28 -3.93
C SER A 172 -0.27 2.22 -2.73
N LEU A 173 0.94 2.70 -2.50
CA LEU A 173 1.23 3.78 -1.59
C LEU A 173 1.44 5.05 -2.42
N PHE A 174 0.91 6.16 -1.91
CA PHE A 174 1.01 7.46 -2.55
C PHE A 174 1.39 8.51 -1.51
N SER A 175 2.41 9.32 -1.83
CA SER A 175 2.73 10.54 -1.11
C SER A 175 3.03 11.68 -2.07
N ALA A 176 2.41 12.84 -1.84
CA ALA A 176 2.68 14.07 -2.57
C ALA A 176 3.79 14.92 -1.91
N GLY A 177 4.48 14.39 -0.89
CA GLY A 177 5.47 15.15 -0.14
C GLY A 177 4.87 16.37 0.53
N SER A 178 5.45 17.54 0.23
CA SER A 178 4.95 18.85 0.68
C SER A 178 3.93 19.49 -0.26
N LYS A 179 3.59 18.86 -1.40
CA LYS A 179 2.61 19.38 -2.35
C LYS A 179 1.18 19.19 -1.83
N VAL A 180 0.29 20.08 -2.26
CA VAL A 180 -1.16 19.93 -2.05
C VAL A 180 -1.66 18.91 -3.06
N ILE A 181 -2.29 17.84 -2.59
CA ILE A 181 -2.88 16.83 -3.48
C ILE A 181 -3.98 17.51 -4.29
N ASP A 182 -3.97 17.34 -5.61
CA ASP A 182 -5.03 17.79 -6.51
C ASP A 182 -5.56 16.63 -7.35
N VAL A 183 -6.59 16.90 -8.16
CA VAL A 183 -7.24 15.89 -9.00
C VAL A 183 -6.29 15.34 -10.07
N ASP A 184 -5.44 16.18 -10.63
CA ASP A 184 -4.57 15.80 -11.74
C ASP A 184 -3.46 14.86 -11.27
N MET A 185 -2.85 15.14 -10.10
CA MET A 185 -1.92 14.20 -9.47
C MET A 185 -2.58 12.86 -9.12
N LEU A 186 -3.77 12.89 -8.53
CA LEU A 186 -4.49 11.63 -8.23
C LEU A 186 -4.83 10.85 -9.48
N ARG A 187 -5.18 11.56 -10.57
CA ARG A 187 -5.44 10.96 -11.87
C ARG A 187 -4.17 10.30 -12.41
N GLU A 188 -3.05 11.01 -12.46
CA GLU A 188 -1.77 10.49 -12.93
C GLU A 188 -1.36 9.22 -12.17
N HIS A 189 -1.38 9.28 -10.82
CA HIS A 189 -1.10 8.11 -9.97
C HIS A 189 -2.03 6.93 -10.26
N LEU A 190 -3.34 7.19 -10.41
CA LEU A 190 -4.31 6.13 -10.69
C LEU A 190 -4.09 5.44 -12.04
N PHE A 191 -3.69 6.19 -13.07
CA PHE A 191 -3.35 5.62 -14.37
C PHE A 191 -2.05 4.83 -14.30
N PHE A 192 -1.02 5.36 -13.64
CA PHE A 192 0.24 4.66 -13.40
C PHE A 192 0.00 3.32 -12.70
N VAL A 193 -0.70 3.31 -11.56
CA VAL A 193 -1.02 2.08 -10.82
C VAL A 193 -1.86 1.11 -11.65
N ALA A 194 -2.79 1.62 -12.45
CA ALA A 194 -3.61 0.77 -13.29
C ALA A 194 -2.78 0.05 -14.36
N GLU A 195 -1.82 0.74 -14.98
CA GLU A 195 -0.92 0.18 -15.99
C GLU A 195 0.00 -0.88 -15.36
N GLU A 196 0.69 -0.56 -14.26
CA GLU A 196 1.59 -1.48 -13.55
C GLU A 196 0.87 -2.77 -13.13
N LEU A 197 -0.36 -2.67 -12.60
CA LEU A 197 -1.11 -3.85 -12.16
C LEU A 197 -1.59 -4.72 -13.34
N ILE A 198 -1.77 -4.15 -14.53
CA ILE A 198 -2.11 -4.94 -15.73
C ILE A 198 -0.91 -5.73 -16.19
N GLU A 199 0.26 -5.10 -16.26
CA GLU A 199 1.50 -5.76 -16.68
C GLU A 199 1.76 -6.98 -15.80
N GLU A 200 1.64 -6.84 -14.47
CA GLU A 200 1.75 -7.96 -13.52
C GLU A 200 0.71 -9.06 -13.73
N VAL A 201 -0.55 -8.71 -14.03
CA VAL A 201 -1.59 -9.71 -14.33
C VAL A 201 -1.29 -10.45 -15.63
N GLU A 202 -0.81 -9.75 -16.66
CA GLU A 202 -0.43 -10.34 -17.93
C GLU A 202 0.79 -11.27 -17.77
N GLU A 203 1.81 -10.85 -17.04
CA GLU A 203 2.97 -11.70 -16.72
C GLU A 203 2.58 -12.99 -16.00
N ARG A 204 1.69 -12.91 -15.01
CA ARG A 204 1.18 -14.11 -14.32
C ARG A 204 0.33 -15.00 -15.21
N MET A 205 -0.42 -14.44 -16.16
CA MET A 205 -1.28 -15.20 -17.06
C MET A 205 -0.51 -15.88 -18.19
N PHE A 206 0.60 -15.29 -18.66
CA PHE A 206 1.32 -15.75 -19.85
C PHE A 206 2.75 -16.25 -19.57
N GLY A 207 3.32 -15.98 -18.40
CA GLY A 207 4.69 -16.39 -18.04
C GLY A 207 4.83 -17.88 -17.70
N ASP A 208 3.77 -18.52 -17.20
CA ASP A 208 3.78 -19.92 -16.74
C ASP A 208 3.75 -20.96 -17.88
N ASP A 209 3.47 -20.54 -19.12
CA ASP A 209 3.42 -21.42 -20.30
C ASP A 209 4.81 -21.66 -20.94
N SER A 210 5.88 -21.09 -20.38
CA SER A 210 7.27 -21.37 -20.79
C SER A 210 7.82 -22.65 -20.14
N ILE A 211 7.06 -23.74 -20.22
CA ILE A 211 7.55 -25.09 -19.89
C ILE A 211 8.65 -25.44 -20.89
N THR A 212 9.88 -25.54 -20.37
CA THR A 212 11.04 -26.13 -21.03
C THR A 212 10.66 -27.48 -21.63
N VAL A 213 10.62 -27.55 -22.96
CA VAL A 213 10.71 -28.82 -23.68
C VAL A 213 12.12 -29.34 -23.40
N GLU A 214 12.26 -30.23 -22.41
CA GLU A 214 13.45 -31.05 -22.30
C GLU A 214 13.54 -31.90 -23.57
N GLU A 215 14.47 -31.54 -24.46
CA GLU A 215 14.92 -32.42 -25.54
C GLU A 215 15.52 -33.67 -24.89
N GLY A 216 14.72 -34.75 -24.84
CA GLY A 216 15.18 -36.07 -24.48
C GLY A 216 15.98 -36.70 -25.61
N ASP A 217 17.21 -37.09 -25.30
CA ASP A 217 18.09 -37.97 -26.09
C ASP A 217 17.49 -39.36 -26.37
#